data_AF-A0A0H5CUI1-F1
#
_entry.id   AF-A0A0H5CUI1-F1
#
_cell.length_a   1.000
_cell.length_b   1.000
_cell.length_c   1.000
_cell.angle_alpha   90.00
_cell.angle_beta   90.00
_cell.angle_gamma   90.00
#
_symmetry.space_group_name_H-M   'P 1'
#
loop_
_entity.id
_entity.type
_entity.pdbx_description
1 polymer ?
#
loop_
_entity_poly.entity_id
_entity_poly.type
_entity_poly.pdbx_seq_one_letter_code
_entity_poly.pdbx_strand_id
1 'polypeptide(L)'
;MLGGPPPPDPKSIRACLTAELARAFDGEWEFVLDQAKQSQDLRPVHDLLAKWRHIAFAELKDPGVYDQAMATATHALATSQAPEGSATAEEVEALLRARRCG
;
A
#
# COMPACT_ATOMS: atom_id res chain seq x y z
N MET A 1 17.85 0.95 14.19
CA MET A 1 16.53 0.66 14.77
C MET A 1 15.50 0.86 13.67
N LEU A 2 14.98 -0.21 13.07
CA LEU A 2 13.88 -0.10 12.11
C LEU A 2 12.62 0.23 12.92
N GLY A 3 12.26 1.51 12.95
CA GLY A 3 11.10 2.03 13.68
C GLY A 3 9.82 1.38 13.16
N GLY A 4 8.80 1.31 14.02
CA GLY A 4 7.47 0.87 13.63
C GLY A 4 6.87 1.74 12.51
N PRO A 5 5.68 1.37 12.00
CA PRO A 5 5.01 2.15 10.96
C PRO A 5 4.87 3.61 11.38
N PRO A 6 5.01 4.57 10.43
CA PRO A 6 4.97 6.00 10.75
C PRO A 6 3.65 6.34 11.45
N PRO A 7 3.59 7.40 12.27
CA PRO A 7 2.33 7.86 12.85
C PRO A 7 1.23 8.01 11.79
N PRO A 8 -0.04 7.73 12.11
CA PRO A 8 -1.16 7.77 11.16
C PRO A 8 -1.63 9.21 10.88
N ASP A 9 -0.69 10.14 10.71
CA ASP A 9 -0.96 11.52 10.32
C ASP A 9 -0.38 11.81 8.94
N PRO A 10 -1.01 12.69 8.15
CA PRO A 10 -0.65 12.91 6.76
C PRO A 10 0.78 13.43 6.58
N LYS A 11 1.32 14.22 7.53
CA LYS A 11 2.68 14.76 7.42
C LYS A 11 3.71 13.66 7.60
N SER A 12 3.53 12.82 8.63
CA SER A 12 4.42 11.70 8.91
C SER A 12 4.41 10.68 7.78
N ILE A 13 3.24 10.35 7.24
CA ILE A 13 3.10 9.42 6.10
C ILE A 13 3.83 10.00 4.89
N ARG A 14 3.56 11.26 4.52
CA ARG A 14 4.14 11.89 3.34
C ARG A 14 5.67 12.00 3.40
N ALA A 15 6.25 12.19 4.59
CA ALA A 15 7.70 12.27 4.77
C ALA A 15 8.45 10.96 4.45
N CYS A 16 7.74 9.84 4.44
CA CYS A 16 8.31 8.52 4.15
C CYS A 16 8.16 8.12 2.67
N LEU A 17 7.45 8.89 1.86
CA LEU A 17 7.17 8.57 0.47
C LEU A 17 8.24 9.13 -0.47
N THR A 18 8.50 8.40 -1.56
CA THR A 18 9.23 8.95 -2.71
C THR A 18 8.45 10.10 -3.33
N ALA A 19 9.11 10.93 -4.15
CA ALA A 19 8.45 12.07 -4.79
C ALA A 19 7.24 11.66 -5.64
N GLU A 20 7.31 10.49 -6.28
CA GLU A 20 6.20 9.97 -7.09
C GLU A 20 5.01 9.55 -6.23
N LEU A 21 5.26 8.76 -5.19
CA LEU A 21 4.22 8.33 -4.26
C LEU A 21 3.62 9.49 -3.48
N ALA A 22 4.42 10.49 -3.13
CA ALA A 22 3.92 11.70 -2.48
C ALA A 22 2.92 12.45 -3.37
N ARG A 23 3.13 12.52 -4.69
CA ARG A 23 2.15 13.13 -5.61
C ARG A 23 0.85 12.33 -5.67
N ALA A 24 0.94 11.00 -5.71
CA ALA A 24 -0.23 10.14 -5.70
C ALA A 24 -1.02 10.27 -4.38
N PHE A 25 -0.31 10.34 -3.24
CA PHE A 25 -0.90 10.62 -1.94
C PHE A 25 -1.60 11.98 -1.92
N ASP A 26 -0.92 13.04 -2.35
CA ASP A 26 -1.45 14.41 -2.34
C ASP A 26 -2.75 14.50 -3.19
N GLY A 27 -2.79 13.85 -4.36
CA GLY A 27 -3.99 13.82 -5.21
C GLY A 27 -5.17 13.04 -4.61
N GLU A 28 -4.92 11.85 -4.03
CA GLU A 28 -5.99 11.09 -3.36
C GLU A 28 -6.49 11.81 -2.10
N TRP A 29 -5.59 12.47 -1.38
CA TRP A 29 -5.89 13.27 -0.19
C TRP A 29 -6.84 14.44 -0.51
N GLU A 30 -6.53 15.23 -1.54
CA GLU A 30 -7.40 16.34 -1.98
C GLU A 30 -8.80 15.84 -2.36
N PHE A 31 -8.87 14.77 -3.16
CA PHE A 31 -10.13 14.18 -3.60
C PHE A 31 -10.99 13.68 -2.44
N VAL A 32 -10.38 12.94 -1.50
CA VAL A 32 -11.10 12.39 -0.34
C VAL A 32 -11.54 13.50 0.62
N LEU A 33 -10.72 14.53 0.83
CA LEU A 33 -11.14 15.69 1.63
C LEU A 33 -12.31 16.43 1.00
N ASP A 34 -12.34 16.58 -0.32
CA ASP A 34 -13.44 17.24 -1.01
C ASP A 34 -14.75 16.45 -0.92
N GLN A 35 -14.69 15.12 -1.00
CA GLN A 35 -15.86 14.28 -0.73
C GLN A 35 -16.31 14.35 0.73
N ALA A 36 -15.36 14.34 1.67
CA ALA A 36 -15.66 14.40 3.09
C ALA A 36 -16.33 15.73 3.48
N LYS A 37 -15.92 16.85 2.86
CA LYS A 37 -16.60 18.15 3.04
C LYS A 37 -18.07 18.10 2.61
N GLN A 38 -18.36 17.44 1.49
CA GLN A 38 -19.72 17.36 0.93
C GLN A 38 -20.61 16.40 1.73
N SER A 39 -20.07 15.23 2.05
CA SER A 39 -20.81 14.14 2.73
C SER A 39 -20.84 14.27 4.26
N GLN A 40 -19.96 15.10 4.83
CA GLN A 40 -19.68 15.19 6.27
C GLN A 40 -19.20 13.86 6.88
N ASP A 41 -18.66 12.96 6.06
CA ASP A 41 -18.14 11.66 6.47
C ASP A 41 -16.61 11.64 6.40
N LEU A 42 -15.98 11.36 7.55
CA LEU A 42 -14.52 11.27 7.67
C LEU A 42 -13.98 9.84 7.57
N ARG A 43 -14.84 8.81 7.49
CA ARG A 43 -14.38 7.42 7.33
C ARG A 43 -13.44 7.25 6.14
N PRO A 44 -13.73 7.82 4.95
CA PRO A 44 -12.82 7.71 3.80
C PRO A 44 -11.43 8.33 4.05
N VAL A 45 -11.34 9.38 4.86
CA VAL A 45 -10.06 10.00 5.25
C VAL A 45 -9.24 9.04 6.10
N HIS A 46 -9.87 8.37 7.06
CA HIS A 46 -9.20 7.38 7.91
C HIS A 46 -8.74 6.16 7.12
N ASP A 47 -9.56 5.68 6.18
CA ASP A 47 -9.23 4.55 5.31
C ASP A 47 -8.04 4.89 4.40
N LEU A 48 -8.01 6.11 3.84
CA LEU A 48 -6.89 6.62 3.06
C LEU A 48 -5.60 6.65 3.91
N LEU A 49 -5.65 7.20 5.13
CA LEU A 49 -4.48 7.27 6.00
C LEU A 49 -3.97 5.87 6.38
N ALA A 50 -4.86 4.91 6.63
CA ALA A 50 -4.48 3.53 6.92
C ALA A 50 -3.76 2.87 5.73
N LYS A 51 -4.33 3.00 4.53
CA LYS A 51 -3.73 2.52 3.26
C LYS A 51 -2.34 3.10 3.06
N TRP A 52 -2.20 4.42 3.11
CA TRP A 52 -0.93 5.08 2.81
C TRP A 52 0.12 4.89 3.89
N ARG A 53 -0.28 4.70 5.15
CA ARG A 53 0.63 4.29 6.22
C ARG A 53 1.26 2.92 5.95
N HIS A 54 0.50 1.98 5.37
CA HIS A 54 1.04 0.68 4.98
C HIS A 54 2.02 0.80 3.80
N ILE A 55 1.70 1.60 2.79
CA ILE A 55 2.60 1.87 1.65
C ILE A 55 3.89 2.53 2.14
N ALA A 56 3.78 3.60 2.93
CA ALA A 56 4.93 4.30 3.52
C ALA A 56 5.82 3.36 4.33
N PHE A 57 5.24 2.45 5.12
CA PHE A 57 6.01 1.49 5.89
C PHE A 57 6.69 0.43 5.02
N ALA A 58 6.05 0.00 3.92
CA ALA A 58 6.65 -0.92 2.97
C ALA A 58 7.86 -0.28 2.27
N GLU A 59 7.71 0.96 1.78
CA GLU A 59 8.80 1.72 1.15
C GLU A 59 9.97 2.01 2.10
N LEU A 60 9.70 2.27 3.38
CA LEU A 60 10.77 2.42 4.39
C LEU A 60 11.58 1.13 4.59
N LYS A 61 10.97 -0.04 4.38
CA LYS A 61 11.64 -1.33 4.56
C LYS A 61 12.36 -1.79 3.30
N ASP A 62 11.76 -1.55 2.15
CA ASP A 62 12.26 -1.98 0.85
C ASP A 62 11.92 -0.91 -0.20
N PRO A 63 12.84 0.03 -0.48
CA PRO A 63 12.60 1.12 -1.41
C PRO A 63 12.27 0.62 -2.83
N GLY A 64 11.17 1.09 -3.40
CA GLY A 64 10.69 0.71 -4.74
C GLY A 64 9.83 -0.55 -4.77
N VAL A 65 9.54 -1.16 -3.61
CA VAL A 65 8.67 -2.35 -3.52
C VAL A 65 7.27 -2.07 -4.06
N TYR A 66 6.76 -0.85 -3.88
CA TYR A 66 5.45 -0.46 -4.41
C TYR A 66 5.45 -0.42 -5.94
N ASP A 67 6.49 0.15 -6.55
CA ASP A 67 6.59 0.24 -8.01
C ASP A 67 6.74 -1.13 -8.64
N GLN A 68 7.53 -2.02 -8.02
CA GLN A 68 7.64 -3.42 -8.44
C GLN A 68 6.30 -4.14 -8.35
N ALA A 69 5.55 -3.94 -7.25
CA ALA A 69 4.22 -4.52 -7.09
C ALA A 69 3.24 -3.99 -8.16
N MET A 70 3.28 -2.70 -8.49
CA MET A 70 2.44 -2.10 -9.52
C MET A 70 2.80 -2.56 -10.94
N ALA A 71 4.09 -2.69 -11.26
CA ALA A 71 4.54 -3.28 -12.51
C ALA A 71 4.07 -4.73 -12.65
N THR A 72 4.16 -5.49 -11.55
CA THR A 72 3.69 -6.88 -11.47
C THR A 72 2.18 -6.97 -11.71
N ALA A 73 1.39 -6.13 -11.03
CA ALA A 73 -0.06 -6.07 -11.22
C ALA A 73 -0.44 -5.69 -12.65
N THR A 74 0.25 -4.70 -13.23
CA THR A 74 0.04 -4.25 -14.62
C THR A 74 0.33 -5.38 -15.61
N HIS A 75 1.44 -6.11 -15.43
CA HIS A 75 1.78 -7.28 -16.23
C HIS A 75 0.69 -8.37 -16.14
N ALA A 76 0.25 -8.70 -14.92
CA ALA A 76 -0.78 -9.71 -14.71
C ALA A 76 -2.12 -9.34 -15.35
N LEU A 77 -2.54 -8.07 -15.23
CA LEU A 77 -3.75 -7.56 -15.89
C LEU A 77 -3.64 -7.60 -17.42
N ALA A 78 -2.48 -7.30 -17.99
CA ALA A 78 -2.27 -7.28 -19.43
C ALA A 78 -2.20 -8.68 -20.05
N THR A 79 -1.60 -9.64 -19.35
CA THR A 79 -1.31 -10.98 -19.88
C THR A 79 -2.31 -12.04 -19.42
N SER A 80 -3.10 -11.76 -18.38
CA SER A 80 -3.88 -12.75 -17.63
C SER A 80 -3.02 -13.91 -17.09
N GLN A 81 -1.71 -13.72 -17.00
CA GLN A 81 -0.75 -14.71 -16.51
C GLN A 81 -0.10 -14.22 -15.23
N ALA A 82 0.10 -15.15 -14.30
CA ALA A 82 0.91 -14.88 -13.13
C ALA A 82 2.38 -14.71 -13.55
N PRO A 83 3.12 -13.74 -12.98
CA PRO A 83 4.54 -13.56 -13.23
C PRO A 83 5.36 -14.81 -12.94
N GLU A 84 6.50 -14.98 -13.62
CA GLU A 84 7.44 -16.05 -13.31
C GLU A 84 7.89 -15.97 -11.84
N GLY A 85 7.87 -17.11 -11.14
CA GLY A 85 8.15 -17.19 -9.70
C GLY A 85 6.95 -16.96 -8.78
N SER A 86 5.73 -16.79 -9.33
CA SER A 86 4.51 -16.74 -8.52
C SER A 86 4.21 -18.10 -7.88
N ALA A 87 3.84 -18.09 -6.59
CA ALA A 87 3.37 -19.28 -5.91
C ALA A 87 1.95 -19.65 -6.39
N THR A 88 1.70 -20.95 -6.52
CA THR A 88 0.38 -21.52 -6.73
C THR A 88 -0.50 -21.34 -5.49
N ALA A 89 -1.82 -21.45 -5.67
CA ALA A 89 -2.76 -21.38 -4.54
C ALA A 89 -2.44 -22.42 -3.45
N GLU A 90 -2.04 -23.62 -3.86
CA GLU A 90 -1.67 -24.74 -2.98
C GLU A 90 -0.41 -24.43 -2.16
N GLU A 91 0.60 -23.79 -2.77
CA GLU A 91 1.82 -23.35 -2.08
C GLU A 91 1.50 -22.23 -1.07
N VAL A 92 0.64 -21.27 -1.44
CA VAL A 92 0.20 -20.21 -0.53
C VAL A 92 -0.56 -20.79 0.67
N GLU A 93 -1.46 -21.74 0.44
CA GLU A 93 -2.18 -22.43 1.53
C GLU A 93 -1.23 -23.19 2.45
N ALA A 94 -0.23 -23.89 1.89
CA ALA A 94 0.78 -24.59 2.67
C ALA A 94 1.60 -23.64 3.56
N LEU A 95 2.01 -22.48 3.01
CA LEU A 95 2.73 -21.44 3.75
C LEU A 95 1.88 -20.84 4.89
N LEU A 96 0.60 -20.54 4.63
CA LEU A 96 -0.31 -20.01 5.64
C LEU A 96 -0.58 -21.01 6.76
N ARG A 97 -0.69 -22.30 6.42
CA ARG A 97 -0.86 -23.38 7.41
C ARG A 97 0.38 -23.52 8.28
N ALA A 98 1.57 -23.51 7.69
CA ALA A 98 2.84 -23.58 8.40
C ALA A 98 3.00 -22.41 9.39
N ARG A 99 2.62 -21.19 8.98
CA ARG A 99 2.66 -20.00 9.85
C ARG A 99 1.67 -20.04 11.02
N ARG A 100 0.57 -20.77 10.91
CA ARG A 100 -0.42 -20.91 11.99
C ARG A 100 -0.09 -22.01 13.00
N CYS A 101 0.80 -22.94 12.63
CA CYS A 101 1.17 -24.08 13.47
C CYS A 101 2.54 -23.91 14.16
N GLY A 102 3.20 -22.76 13.99
CA GLY A 102 4.42 -22.36 14.69
C GLY A 102 4.18 -21.14 15.55
#